data_AF-A0A956K0T0-F1
#
_entry.id   AF-A0A956K0T0-F1
#
_cell.length_a   1.000
_cell.length_b   1.000
_cell.length_c   1.000
_cell.angle_alpha   90.00
_cell.angle_beta   90.00
_cell.angle_gamma   90.00
#
_symmetry.space_group_name_H-M   'P 1'
#
loop_
_entity.id
_entity.type
_entity.pdbx_description
1 polymer ?
#
loop_
_entity_poly.entity_id
_entity_poly.type
_entity_poly.pdbx_seq_one_letter_code
_entity_poly.pdbx_strand_id
1 'polypeptide(L)'
;MSERVLLLYSPAGGGHRAAAHAVADAVRAASPAAVTEVRDVCEFAPSWFRYDHAWSLIQRHGGRTWDWMFDATDRTEVRALQRVRLPLHAAVFAGLDRHLRATRPTHVVCTHYLPALALARVRADVALRAITVVTDHQIHRAWLTPGVDAYCVADDAAARALA
;
A
#
# COMPACT_ATOMS: atom_id res chain seq x y z
N MET A 1 -24.48 -5.96 7.67
CA MET A 1 -23.20 -5.82 8.42
C MET A 1 -22.74 -4.38 8.21
N SER A 2 -22.24 -3.69 9.23
CA SER A 2 -21.71 -2.33 9.05
C SER A 2 -20.43 -2.37 8.21
N GLU A 3 -20.31 -1.43 7.27
CA GLU A 3 -19.09 -1.30 6.47
C GLU A 3 -17.91 -0.93 7.37
N ARG A 4 -16.80 -1.63 7.20
CA ARG A 4 -15.52 -1.33 7.85
C ARG A 4 -14.49 -1.03 6.77
N VAL A 5 -14.03 0.21 6.73
CA VAL A 5 -13.08 0.71 5.73
C VAL A 5 -11.76 1.02 6.44
N LEU A 6 -10.71 0.30 6.08
CA LEU A 6 -9.37 0.52 6.59
C LEU A 6 -8.52 1.19 5.51
N LEU A 7 -7.96 2.35 5.82
CA LEU A 7 -7.04 3.07 4.97
C LEU A 7 -5.62 2.91 5.51
N LEU A 8 -4.71 2.46 4.64
CA LEU A 8 -3.32 2.20 4.97
C LEU A 8 -2.41 3.11 4.13
N TYR A 9 -1.51 3.81 4.82
CA TYR A 9 -0.51 4.67 4.18
C TYR A 9 0.88 4.36 4.73
N SER A 10 1.90 4.92 4.07
CA SER A 10 3.27 4.97 4.59
C SER A 10 3.64 6.41 4.95
N PRO A 11 4.40 6.67 6.02
CA PRO A 11 4.80 8.02 6.42
C PRO A 11 5.87 8.61 5.49
N ALA A 12 6.36 7.81 4.54
CA ALA A 12 7.40 8.18 3.60
C ALA A 12 6.94 9.24 2.58
N GLY A 13 7.21 10.51 2.86
CA GLY A 13 6.73 11.60 2.00
C GLY A 13 5.24 11.85 2.21
N GLY A 14 4.90 13.04 2.73
CA GLY A 14 3.56 13.34 3.26
C GLY A 14 2.37 13.13 2.32
N GLY A 15 2.61 12.97 1.00
CA GLY A 15 1.59 12.74 -0.01
C GLY A 15 0.71 11.51 0.24
N HIS A 16 1.30 10.36 0.60
CA HIS A 16 0.50 9.14 0.85
C HIS A 16 -0.43 9.28 2.04
N ARG A 17 0.05 9.95 3.10
CA ARG A 17 -0.75 10.25 4.29
C ARG A 17 -1.89 11.21 3.95
N ALA A 18 -1.59 12.31 3.25
CA ALA A 18 -2.60 13.28 2.83
C ALA A 18 -3.68 12.61 1.97
N ALA A 19 -3.29 11.78 1.00
CA ALA A 19 -4.22 11.02 0.17
C ALA A 19 -5.09 10.08 1.00
N ALA A 20 -4.52 9.35 1.98
CA ALA A 20 -5.31 8.45 2.82
C ALA A 20 -6.33 9.22 3.66
N HIS A 21 -5.95 10.34 4.27
CA HIS A 21 -6.91 11.16 5.01
C HIS A 21 -8.00 11.74 4.10
N ALA A 22 -7.65 12.24 2.92
CA ALA A 22 -8.63 12.76 1.96
C ALA A 22 -9.65 11.70 1.52
N VAL A 23 -9.21 10.48 1.23
CA VAL A 23 -10.12 9.37 0.90
C VAL A 23 -10.98 8.98 2.12
N ALA A 24 -10.40 8.96 3.32
CA ALA A 24 -11.15 8.65 4.53
C ALA A 24 -12.28 9.66 4.78
N ASP A 25 -12.01 10.96 4.55
CA ASP A 25 -13.00 12.02 4.72
C ASP A 25 -14.11 11.91 3.67
N ALA A 26 -13.77 11.57 2.42
CA ALA A 26 -14.75 11.27 1.38
C ALA A 26 -15.63 10.06 1.73
N VAL A 27 -15.04 8.98 2.27
CA VAL A 27 -15.78 7.79 2.72
C VAL A 27 -16.72 8.14 3.86
N ARG A 28 -16.28 8.91 4.85
CA ARG A 28 -17.14 9.34 5.98
C ARG A 28 -18.29 10.22 5.52
N ALA A 29 -18.07 11.08 4.52
CA ALA A 29 -19.11 11.92 3.96
C ALA A 29 -20.14 11.09 3.17
N ALA A 30 -19.69 10.12 2.38
CA ALA A 30 -20.55 9.29 1.54
C ALA A 30 -21.28 8.17 2.31
N SER A 31 -20.62 7.58 3.30
CA SER A 31 -21.14 6.50 4.16
C SER A 31 -20.91 6.83 5.63
N PRO A 32 -21.71 7.71 6.26
CA PRO A 32 -21.52 8.11 7.66
C PRO A 32 -21.63 6.97 8.68
N ALA A 33 -22.32 5.88 8.32
CA ALA A 33 -22.46 4.69 9.16
C ALA A 33 -21.25 3.73 9.05
N ALA A 34 -20.33 3.96 8.11
CA ALA A 34 -19.15 3.13 7.94
C ALA A 34 -18.10 3.43 9.02
N VAL A 35 -17.56 2.39 9.63
CA VAL A 35 -16.43 2.51 10.55
C VAL A 35 -15.17 2.71 9.71
N THR A 36 -14.61 3.91 9.76
CA THR A 36 -13.47 4.30 8.92
C THR A 36 -12.21 4.53 9.76
N GLU A 37 -11.19 3.70 9.54
CA GLU A 37 -9.91 3.72 10.25
C GLU A 37 -8.79 4.12 9.29
N VAL A 38 -7.86 4.97 9.73
CA VAL A 38 -6.66 5.36 8.96
C VAL A 38 -5.44 4.99 9.78
N ARG A 39 -4.55 4.15 9.25
CA ARG A 39 -3.38 3.64 9.97
C ARG A 39 -2.09 3.79 9.18
N ASP A 40 -1.03 4.13 9.88
CA ASP A 40 0.33 4.03 9.36
C ASP A 40 0.75 2.55 9.31
N VAL A 41 1.19 2.07 8.16
CA VAL A 41 1.67 0.70 7.96
C VAL A 41 2.81 0.34 8.92
N CYS A 42 3.66 1.29 9.29
CA CYS A 42 4.80 1.10 10.17
C CYS A 42 4.39 0.83 11.63
N GLU A 43 3.17 1.15 12.04
CA GLU A 43 2.63 0.76 13.35
C GLU A 43 2.52 -0.77 13.51
N PHE A 44 2.54 -1.50 12.39
CA PHE A 44 2.48 -2.96 12.35
C PHE A 44 3.84 -3.62 12.17
N ALA A 45 4.91 -2.83 12.06
CA ALA A 45 6.28 -3.31 11.96
C ALA A 45 6.96 -3.34 13.35
N PRO A 46 8.03 -4.13 13.52
CA PRO A 46 8.89 -4.03 14.69
C PRO A 46 9.44 -2.62 14.90
N SER A 47 9.68 -2.23 16.14
CA SER A 47 10.18 -0.89 16.51
C SER A 47 11.54 -0.52 15.88
N TRP A 48 12.35 -1.51 15.50
CA TRP A 48 13.61 -1.30 14.80
C TRP A 48 13.42 -0.96 13.31
N PHE A 49 12.25 -1.24 12.72
CA PHE A 49 11.95 -0.97 11.33
C PHE A 49 11.60 0.51 11.13
N ARG A 50 12.64 1.34 10.98
CA ARG A 50 12.54 2.79 10.80
C ARG A 50 12.42 3.14 9.32
N TYR A 51 11.26 2.84 8.73
CA TYR A 51 11.00 3.09 7.30
C TYR A 51 11.16 4.56 6.91
N ASP A 52 10.67 5.46 7.76
CA ASP A 52 10.82 6.91 7.64
C ASP A 52 12.29 7.34 7.54
N HIS A 53 13.13 6.77 8.40
CA HIS A 53 14.56 7.05 8.44
C HIS A 53 15.26 6.52 7.19
N ALA A 54 15.03 5.25 6.84
CA ALA A 54 15.56 4.63 5.63
C ALA A 54 15.15 5.43 4.38
N TRP A 55 13.88 5.83 4.30
CA TRP A 55 13.34 6.66 3.24
C TRP A 55 13.99 8.04 3.18
N SER A 56 14.21 8.68 4.32
CA SER A 56 14.86 9.99 4.39
C SER A 56 16.32 9.93 3.91
N LEU A 57 17.04 8.84 4.20
CA LEU A 57 18.40 8.61 3.72
C LEU A 57 18.43 8.39 2.21
N ILE A 58 17.48 7.62 1.68
CA ILE A 58 17.32 7.40 0.25
C ILE A 58 17.00 8.72 -0.47
N GLN A 59 16.09 9.54 0.04
CA GLN A 59 15.82 10.84 -0.58
C GLN A 59 17.03 11.79 -0.55
N ARG A 60 17.80 11.78 0.55
CA ARG A 60 18.96 12.68 0.74
C ARG A 60 20.18 12.27 -0.11
N HIS A 61 20.34 10.98 -0.39
CA HIS A 61 21.58 10.45 -0.99
C HIS A 61 21.35 9.59 -2.24
N GLY A 62 20.10 9.33 -2.62
CA GLY A 62 19.73 8.26 -3.54
C GLY A 62 19.36 8.69 -4.94
N GLY A 63 19.82 9.83 -5.45
CA GLY A 63 19.47 10.31 -6.79
C GLY A 63 19.60 9.23 -7.88
N ARG A 64 20.78 8.59 -8.00
CA ARG A 64 20.99 7.47 -8.96
C ARG A 64 20.46 6.13 -8.46
N THR A 65 20.34 5.95 -7.15
CA THR A 65 19.92 4.69 -6.53
C THR A 65 18.41 4.48 -6.70
N TRP A 66 17.65 5.56 -6.73
CA TRP A 66 16.21 5.58 -6.97
C TRP A 66 15.89 5.08 -8.38
N ASP A 67 16.40 5.77 -9.39
CA ASP A 67 16.21 5.41 -10.79
C ASP A 67 16.65 3.96 -11.05
N TRP A 68 17.79 3.55 -10.48
CA TRP A 68 18.25 2.16 -10.59
C TRP A 68 17.31 1.14 -9.93
N MET A 69 16.81 1.42 -8.72
CA MET A 69 15.88 0.51 -8.03
C MET A 69 14.59 0.35 -8.83
N PHE A 70 14.03 1.45 -9.35
CA PHE A 70 12.80 1.40 -10.14
C PHE A 70 13.00 0.77 -11.50
N ASP A 71 14.08 1.12 -12.21
CA ASP A 71 14.46 0.47 -13.47
C ASP A 71 14.61 -1.04 -13.29
N ALA A 72 15.24 -1.47 -12.19
CA ALA A 72 15.37 -2.89 -11.88
C ALA A 72 14.00 -3.55 -11.63
N THR A 73 13.09 -2.88 -10.91
CA THR A 73 11.73 -3.40 -10.70
C THR A 73 10.89 -3.42 -11.98
N ASP A 74 11.05 -2.43 -12.86
CA ASP A 74 10.28 -2.29 -14.09
C ASP A 74 10.73 -3.29 -15.17
N ARG A 75 12.02 -3.67 -15.16
CA ARG A 75 12.57 -4.75 -16.00
C ARG A 75 12.28 -6.15 -15.49
N THR A 76 11.82 -6.28 -14.24
CA THR A 76 11.53 -7.57 -13.63
C THR A 76 10.06 -7.95 -13.83
N GLU A 77 9.79 -9.22 -14.11
CA GLU A 77 8.42 -9.71 -14.14
C GLU A 77 7.77 -9.57 -12.76
N VAL A 78 6.50 -9.12 -12.71
CA VAL A 78 5.76 -8.93 -11.45
C VAL A 78 5.80 -10.19 -10.59
N ARG A 79 5.63 -11.38 -11.19
CA ARG A 79 5.70 -12.65 -10.45
C ARG A 79 7.07 -12.89 -9.80
N ALA A 80 8.16 -12.62 -10.51
CA ALA A 80 9.51 -12.77 -9.98
C ALA A 80 9.78 -11.76 -8.86
N LEU A 81 9.35 -10.52 -9.04
CA LEU A 81 9.47 -9.47 -8.03
C LEU A 81 8.73 -9.84 -6.74
N GLN A 82 7.53 -10.40 -6.85
CA GLN A 82 6.71 -10.78 -5.69
C GLN A 82 7.27 -12.01 -4.94
N ARG A 83 7.99 -12.92 -5.60
CA ARG A 83 8.69 -14.05 -4.92
C ARG A 83 9.71 -13.59 -3.89
N VAL A 84 10.30 -12.40 -4.09
CA VAL A 84 11.27 -11.81 -3.17
C VAL A 84 10.58 -10.89 -2.16
N ARG A 85 9.67 -10.02 -2.63
CA ARG A 85 9.04 -9.00 -1.78
C ARG A 85 8.09 -9.57 -0.73
N LEU A 86 7.26 -10.55 -1.09
CA LEU A 86 6.25 -11.10 -0.17
C LEU A 86 6.83 -11.73 1.11
N PRO A 87 7.86 -12.59 1.06
CA PRO A 87 8.45 -13.16 2.28
C PRO A 87 9.17 -12.11 3.14
N LEU A 88 9.91 -11.17 2.53
CA LEU A 88 10.55 -10.06 3.26
C LEU A 88 9.50 -9.18 3.94
N HIS A 89 8.44 -8.82 3.20
CA HIS A 89 7.32 -8.07 3.74
C HIS A 89 6.62 -8.86 4.86
N ALA A 90 6.60 -10.20 4.82
CA ALA A 90 5.93 -11.01 5.84
C ALA A 90 6.73 -11.03 7.14
N ALA A 91 8.05 -11.12 7.04
CA ALA A 91 8.94 -11.04 8.18
C ALA A 91 8.81 -9.71 8.95
N VAL A 92 8.56 -8.61 8.24
CA VAL A 92 8.43 -7.27 8.85
C VAL A 92 6.98 -6.98 9.26
N PHE A 93 5.99 -7.28 8.43
CA PHE A 93 4.61 -6.81 8.61
C PHE A 93 3.60 -7.91 8.98
N ALA A 94 4.05 -9.01 9.61
CA ALA A 94 3.14 -10.03 10.14
C ALA A 94 2.07 -9.45 11.12
N GLY A 95 2.39 -8.33 11.78
CA GLY A 95 1.43 -7.59 12.62
C GLY A 95 0.23 -7.07 11.84
N LEU A 96 0.43 -6.63 10.59
CA LEU A 96 -0.63 -6.12 9.72
C LEU A 96 -1.55 -7.26 9.30
N ASP A 97 -0.98 -8.41 8.94
CA ASP A 97 -1.76 -9.59 8.59
C ASP A 97 -2.65 -10.04 9.77
N ARG A 98 -2.11 -10.01 10.99
CA ARG A 98 -2.88 -10.31 12.22
C ARG A 98 -4.01 -9.31 12.43
N HIS A 99 -3.73 -8.02 12.25
CA HIS A 99 -4.75 -6.98 12.37
C HIS A 99 -5.88 -7.17 11.36
N LEU A 100 -5.56 -7.36 10.07
CA LEU A 100 -6.54 -7.59 9.00
C LEU A 100 -7.44 -8.81 9.29
N ARG A 101 -6.86 -9.91 9.78
CA ARG A 101 -7.62 -11.11 10.17
C ARG A 101 -8.51 -10.89 11.38
N ALA A 102 -8.08 -10.08 12.34
CA ALA A 102 -8.83 -9.82 13.57
C ALA A 102 -9.97 -8.82 13.36
N THR A 103 -9.73 -7.74 12.60
CA THR A 103 -10.72 -6.68 12.37
C THR A 103 -11.67 -6.99 11.23
N ARG A 104 -11.28 -7.89 10.31
CA ARG A 104 -12.04 -8.34 9.13
C ARG A 104 -12.68 -7.15 8.39
N PRO A 105 -11.90 -6.16 7.92
CA PRO A 105 -12.44 -5.01 7.22
C PRO A 105 -13.15 -5.46 5.95
N THR A 106 -14.24 -4.78 5.60
CA THR A 106 -14.96 -5.02 4.33
C THR A 106 -14.21 -4.42 3.13
N HIS A 107 -13.49 -3.33 3.38
CA HIS A 107 -12.73 -2.60 2.37
C HIS A 107 -11.35 -2.22 2.92
N VAL A 108 -10.32 -2.36 2.09
CA VAL A 108 -8.98 -1.85 2.38
C VAL A 108 -8.56 -0.92 1.26
N VAL A 109 -8.14 0.29 1.60
CA VAL A 109 -7.60 1.27 0.65
C VAL A 109 -6.14 1.54 0.99
N CYS A 110 -5.23 1.23 0.07
CA CYS A 110 -3.81 1.51 0.22
C CYS A 110 -3.43 2.74 -0.61
N THR A 111 -2.82 3.75 0.00
CA THR A 111 -2.28 4.94 -0.72
C THR A 111 -0.77 4.86 -0.93
N HIS A 112 -0.20 3.68 -0.70
CA HIS A 112 1.21 3.35 -0.93
C HIS A 112 1.30 1.86 -1.29
N TYR A 113 2.28 1.45 -2.10
CA TYR A 113 2.43 0.05 -2.54
C TYR A 113 2.77 -0.93 -1.40
N LEU A 114 3.48 -0.46 -0.36
CA LEU A 114 3.96 -1.28 0.76
C LEU A 114 2.84 -2.02 1.51
N PRO A 115 1.80 -1.35 2.07
CA PRO A 115 0.72 -2.04 2.75
C PRO A 115 -0.07 -2.99 1.84
N ALA A 116 -0.12 -2.73 0.52
CA ALA A 116 -0.84 -3.58 -0.42
C ALA A 116 -0.27 -5.02 -0.47
N LEU A 117 1.01 -5.22 -0.17
CA LEU A 117 1.64 -6.54 -0.12
C LEU A 117 1.05 -7.46 0.96
N ALA A 118 0.45 -6.91 2.03
CA ALA A 118 -0.25 -7.72 3.02
C ALA A 118 -1.54 -8.33 2.45
N LEU A 119 -2.20 -7.65 1.50
CA LEU A 119 -3.43 -8.12 0.88
C LEU A 119 -3.23 -9.47 0.20
N ALA A 120 -2.12 -9.60 -0.54
CA ALA A 120 -1.75 -10.85 -1.22
C ALA A 120 -1.70 -12.06 -0.27
N ARG A 121 -1.41 -11.84 1.02
CA ARG A 121 -1.25 -12.90 2.03
C ARG A 121 -2.51 -13.23 2.81
N VAL A 122 -3.44 -12.27 2.96
CA VAL A 122 -4.64 -12.44 3.80
C VAL A 122 -5.92 -12.66 3.01
N ARG A 123 -5.88 -12.56 1.68
CA ARG A 123 -7.05 -12.70 0.78
C ARG A 123 -7.80 -14.03 0.91
N ALA A 124 -7.12 -15.10 1.31
CA ALA A 124 -7.76 -16.39 1.58
C ALA A 124 -8.54 -16.41 2.90
N ASP A 125 -8.15 -15.57 3.86
CA ASP A 125 -8.68 -15.58 5.23
C ASP A 125 -9.76 -14.50 5.46
N VAL A 126 -9.68 -13.40 4.69
CA VAL A 126 -10.49 -12.20 4.86
C VAL A 126 -11.14 -11.83 3.53
N ALA A 127 -12.46 -11.96 3.47
CA ALA A 127 -13.25 -11.45 2.36
C ALA A 127 -13.33 -9.92 2.47
N LEU A 128 -12.57 -9.24 1.61
CA LEU A 128 -12.50 -7.79 1.55
C LEU A 128 -12.37 -7.34 0.09
N ARG A 129 -12.78 -6.10 -0.19
CA ARG A 129 -12.45 -5.41 -1.42
C ARG A 129 -11.22 -4.53 -1.20
N ALA A 130 -10.17 -4.75 -1.98
CA ALA A 130 -8.92 -4.01 -1.85
C ALA A 130 -8.71 -3.06 -3.04
N ILE A 131 -8.48 -1.79 -2.72
CA ILE A 131 -8.21 -0.73 -3.69
C ILE A 131 -6.83 -0.15 -3.39
N THR A 132 -6.05 0.12 -4.43
CA THR A 132 -4.80 0.86 -4.30
C THR A 132 -4.92 2.20 -5.04
N VAL A 133 -4.72 3.30 -4.33
CA VAL A 133 -4.63 4.64 -4.91
C VAL A 133 -3.18 4.96 -5.16
N VAL A 134 -2.81 5.06 -6.44
CA VAL A 134 -1.46 5.40 -6.86
C VAL A 134 -1.28 6.90 -6.72
N THR A 135 -0.31 7.28 -5.90
CA THR A 135 0.00 8.67 -5.57
C THR A 135 1.28 9.17 -6.21
N ASP A 136 2.01 8.28 -6.89
CA ASP A 136 3.28 8.60 -7.53
C ASP A 136 3.03 9.16 -8.93
N HIS A 137 3.81 10.17 -9.32
CA HIS A 137 3.74 10.73 -10.67
C HIS A 137 4.25 9.76 -11.75
N GLN A 138 5.27 8.96 -11.40
CA GLN A 138 5.76 7.89 -12.24
C GLN A 138 5.24 6.57 -11.70
N ILE A 139 4.57 5.79 -12.56
CA ILE A 139 4.06 4.49 -12.18
C ILE A 139 5.15 3.45 -12.40
N HIS A 140 5.44 2.74 -11.31
CA HIS A 140 6.36 1.62 -11.30
C HIS A 140 5.62 0.30 -11.05
N ARG A 141 6.16 -0.79 -11.58
CA ARG A 141 5.64 -2.15 -11.37
C ARG A 141 5.60 -2.57 -9.89
N ALA A 142 6.32 -1.87 -9.02
CA ALA A 142 6.25 -2.03 -7.58
C ALA A 142 4.82 -1.87 -7.01
N TRP A 143 3.96 -1.08 -7.68
CA TRP A 143 2.54 -0.89 -7.34
C TRP A 143 1.67 -2.12 -7.64
N LEU A 144 2.05 -2.94 -8.63
CA LEU A 144 1.32 -4.14 -9.01
C LEU A 144 1.49 -5.24 -7.97
N THR A 145 0.39 -5.57 -7.29
CA THR A 145 0.35 -6.49 -6.17
C THR A 145 -0.80 -7.48 -6.32
N PRO A 146 -0.55 -8.79 -6.21
CA PRO A 146 -1.61 -9.79 -6.24
C PRO A 146 -2.66 -9.52 -5.16
N GLY A 147 -3.94 -9.70 -5.49
CA GLY A 147 -5.01 -9.45 -4.53
C GLY A 147 -5.27 -7.96 -4.30
N VAL A 148 -5.06 -7.11 -5.30
CA VAL A 148 -5.69 -5.78 -5.42
C VAL A 148 -6.82 -5.91 -6.45
N ASP A 149 -8.03 -5.46 -6.13
CA ASP A 149 -9.19 -5.56 -7.04
C ASP A 149 -9.27 -4.36 -8.00
N ALA A 150 -8.78 -3.20 -7.58
CA ALA A 150 -8.84 -1.98 -8.35
C ALA A 150 -7.66 -1.05 -8.05
N TYR A 151 -7.21 -0.37 -9.09
CA TYR A 151 -6.23 0.72 -9.00
C TYR A 151 -6.92 2.03 -9.36
N CYS A 152 -6.77 3.04 -8.49
CA CYS A 152 -7.12 4.41 -8.80
C CYS A 152 -5.83 5.15 -9.17
N VAL A 153 -5.79 5.70 -10.38
CA VAL A 153 -4.64 6.42 -10.94
C VAL A 153 -5.06 7.83 -11.35
N ALA A 154 -4.08 8.71 -11.54
CA ALA A 154 -4.34 10.12 -11.86
C ALA A 154 -4.92 10.34 -13.26
N ASP A 155 -4.51 9.54 -14.25
CA ASP A 155 -4.90 9.71 -15.65
C ASP A 155 -4.83 8.39 -16.47
N ASP A 156 -5.25 8.46 -17.73
CA ASP A 156 -5.25 7.30 -18.63
C ASP A 156 -3.84 6.82 -19.00
N ALA A 157 -2.82 7.69 -18.98
CA ALA A 157 -1.46 7.28 -19.27
C ALA A 157 -0.91 6.40 -18.15
N ALA A 158 -1.17 6.79 -16.91
CA ALA A 158 -0.92 6.02 -15.72
C ALA A 158 -1.67 4.67 -15.75
N ALA A 159 -2.94 4.66 -16.16
CA ALA A 159 -3.71 3.42 -16.31
C ALA A 159 -3.07 2.45 -17.32
N ARG A 160 -2.62 2.95 -18.48
CA ARG A 160 -1.92 2.15 -19.49
C ARG A 160 -0.59 1.59 -19.01
N ALA A 161 0.11 2.29 -18.11
CA ALA A 161 1.37 1.81 -17.54
C ALA A 161 1.19 0.63 -16.57
N LEU A 162 -0.03 0.42 -16.04
CA LEU A 162 -0.37 -0.71 -15.16
C LEU A 162 -0.95 -1.94 -15.90
N ALA A 163 -1.34 -1.79 -17.17
CA ALA A 163 -1.96 -2.83 -17.99
C ALA A 163 -0.92 -3.81 -18.57
#